data_AF-A0A516WQ62-F1
#
_entry.id   AF-A0A516WQ62-F1
#
_cell.length_a   1.000
_cell.length_b   1.000
_cell.length_c   1.000
_cell.angle_alpha   90.00
_cell.angle_beta   90.00
_cell.angle_gamma   90.00
#
_symmetry.space_group_name_H-M   'P 1'
#
loop_
_entity.id
_entity.type
_entity.pdbx_description
1 polymer ?
#
loop_
_entity_poly.entity_id
_entity_poly.type
_entity_poly.pdbx_seq_one_letter_code
_entity_poly.pdbx_strand_id
1 'polypeptide(L)'
;MAAKPRHARVEDVHELALGMPHAKVVYGPRGNPIYQVGGKSFVFFRTPRPDAVDPRIGERYTDVIVFWVPSESDKRAMVQDAASPFFTTPHFDGHPSILLRASMVGDITLQELIEVVQDAWLARVSPTWAAAWLDGQRRT
;
A
#
# COMPACT_ATOMS: atom_id res chain seq x y z
N MET A 1 -23.32 7.28 -19.47
CA MET A 1 -21.84 7.36 -19.50
C MET A 1 -21.35 7.18 -18.08
N ALA A 2 -20.59 6.13 -17.79
CA ALA A 2 -19.94 6.01 -16.48
C ALA A 2 -18.98 7.18 -16.30
N ALA A 3 -18.97 7.80 -15.11
CA ALA A 3 -18.05 8.88 -14.80
C ALA A 3 -16.60 8.38 -14.95
N LYS A 4 -15.71 9.22 -15.49
CA LYS A 4 -14.28 8.89 -15.58
C LYS A 4 -13.74 8.62 -14.17
N PRO A 5 -13.01 7.51 -13.93
CA PRO A 5 -12.48 7.20 -12.61
C PRO A 5 -11.58 8.37 -12.14
N ARG A 6 -11.82 8.83 -10.91
CA ARG A 6 -10.99 9.87 -10.30
C ARG A 6 -9.62 9.30 -9.91
N HIS A 7 -8.60 10.15 -9.97
CA HIS A 7 -7.29 9.83 -9.41
C HIS A 7 -7.33 9.77 -7.88
N ALA A 8 -6.42 8.99 -7.30
CA ALA A 8 -6.30 8.86 -5.86
C ALA A 8 -5.57 10.05 -5.24
N ARG A 9 -5.73 10.21 -3.93
CA ARG A 9 -5.05 11.19 -3.09
C ARG A 9 -4.45 10.51 -1.87
N VAL A 10 -3.49 11.16 -1.22
CA VAL A 10 -2.88 10.63 0.01
C VAL A 10 -3.92 10.42 1.10
N GLU A 11 -4.93 11.28 1.19
CA GLU A 11 -6.05 11.15 2.12
C GLU A 11 -6.83 9.85 1.90
N ASP A 12 -6.98 9.41 0.65
CA ASP A 12 -7.67 8.16 0.34
C ASP A 12 -6.90 6.96 0.90
N VAL A 13 -5.55 7.01 0.96
CA VAL A 13 -4.74 5.96 1.59
C VAL A 13 -5.09 5.82 3.07
N HIS A 14 -5.23 6.95 3.76
CA HIS A 14 -5.56 6.99 5.17
C HIS A 14 -6.99 6.50 5.42
N GLU A 15 -7.95 6.98 4.63
CA GLU A 15 -9.37 6.62 4.73
C GLU A 15 -9.59 5.14 4.44
N LEU A 16 -9.02 4.61 3.36
CA LEU A 16 -9.17 3.22 2.97
C LEU A 16 -8.51 2.28 3.97
N ALA A 17 -7.28 2.59 4.43
CA ALA A 17 -6.59 1.74 5.39
C ALA A 17 -7.34 1.67 6.73
N LEU A 18 -7.87 2.78 7.23
CA LEU A 18 -8.72 2.77 8.45
C LEU A 18 -10.09 2.14 8.23
N GLY A 19 -10.61 2.20 7.01
CA GLY A 19 -11.88 1.58 6.63
C GLY A 19 -11.84 0.05 6.61
N MET A 20 -10.65 -0.56 6.56
CA MET A 20 -10.53 -2.02 6.58
C MET A 20 -10.97 -2.60 7.94
N PRO A 21 -11.67 -3.76 7.97
CA PRO A 21 -12.18 -4.31 9.21
C PRO A 21 -11.09 -4.54 10.26
N HIS A 22 -11.34 -4.03 11.46
CA HIS A 22 -10.44 -4.11 12.62
C HIS A 22 -9.06 -3.49 12.41
N ALA A 23 -8.89 -2.66 11.39
CA ALA A 23 -7.67 -1.88 11.21
C ALA A 23 -7.52 -0.87 12.35
N LYS A 24 -6.28 -0.64 12.75
CA LYS A 24 -5.89 0.39 13.71
C LYS A 24 -4.71 1.17 13.16
N VAL A 25 -4.65 2.46 13.45
CA VAL A 25 -3.44 3.25 13.24
C VAL A 25 -2.63 3.30 14.53
N VAL A 26 -1.33 3.04 14.41
CA VAL A 26 -0.34 3.40 15.42
C VAL A 26 0.66 4.35 14.79
N TYR A 27 1.37 5.11 15.63
CA TYR A 27 2.32 6.10 15.15
C TYR A 27 3.74 5.65 15.47
N GLY A 28 4.58 5.65 14.44
CA GLY A 28 6.00 5.34 14.57
C GLY A 28 6.78 6.46 15.28
N PRO A 29 8.10 6.28 15.47
CA PRO A 29 8.95 7.19 16.23
C PRO A 29 8.97 8.64 15.73
N ARG A 30 8.59 8.89 14.47
CA ARG A 30 8.50 10.24 13.88
C ARG A 30 7.07 10.69 13.61
N GLY A 31 6.08 10.11 14.29
CA GLY A 31 4.67 10.40 14.06
C GLY A 31 4.15 9.87 12.73
N ASN A 32 4.89 8.97 12.07
CA ASN A 32 4.48 8.39 10.80
C ASN A 32 3.40 7.31 11.02
N PRO A 33 2.25 7.35 10.31
CA PRO A 33 1.17 6.41 10.52
C PRO A 33 1.53 5.00 10.01
N ILE A 34 1.16 4.01 10.81
CA ILE A 34 1.33 2.58 10.56
C ILE A 34 -0.04 1.92 10.76
N TYR A 35 -0.64 1.46 9.69
CA TYR A 35 -1.93 0.77 9.70
C TYR A 35 -1.71 -0.72 9.92
N GLN A 36 -2.38 -1.25 10.93
CA GLN A 36 -2.23 -2.62 11.39
C GLN A 36 -3.56 -3.34 11.53
N VAL A 37 -3.54 -4.64 11.32
CA VAL A 37 -4.64 -5.56 11.66
C VAL A 37 -4.06 -6.73 12.45
N GLY A 38 -4.66 -7.06 13.60
CA GLY A 38 -4.13 -8.11 14.48
C GLY A 38 -2.66 -7.92 14.90
N GLY A 39 -2.22 -6.66 15.06
CA GLY A 39 -0.83 -6.31 15.40
C GLY A 39 0.16 -6.41 14.23
N LYS A 40 -0.29 -6.75 13.02
CA LYS A 40 0.51 -6.84 11.80
C LYS A 40 0.27 -5.61 10.93
N SER A 41 1.32 -4.88 10.59
CA SER A 41 1.23 -3.80 9.60
C SER A 41 0.84 -4.33 8.22
N PHE A 42 0.05 -3.55 7.49
CA PHE A 42 -0.33 -3.82 6.09
C PHE A 42 -0.16 -2.59 5.18
N VAL A 43 -0.30 -1.38 5.73
CA VAL A 43 0.12 -0.12 5.07
C VAL A 43 0.88 0.74 6.07
N PHE A 44 2.00 1.34 5.68
CA PHE A 44 2.65 2.34 6.55
C PHE A 44 3.46 3.37 5.79
N PHE A 45 3.49 4.58 6.35
CA PHE A 45 4.29 5.69 5.89
C PHE A 45 5.68 5.54 6.48
N ARG A 46 6.67 5.29 5.64
CA ARG A 46 8.03 4.98 6.06
C ARG A 46 8.82 6.27 6.25
N THR A 47 9.55 6.36 7.36
CA THR A 47 10.54 7.42 7.54
C THR A 47 11.62 7.34 6.45
N PRO A 48 12.19 8.45 5.93
CA PRO A 48 13.29 8.39 4.96
C PRO A 48 14.42 7.43 5.35
N ARG A 49 14.83 6.57 4.42
CA ARG A 49 15.87 5.54 4.59
C ARG A 49 16.86 5.56 3.42
N PRO A 50 18.11 5.10 3.62
CA PRO A 50 19.14 5.15 2.58
C PRO A 50 18.89 4.26 1.37
N ASP A 51 18.01 3.26 1.46
CA ASP A 51 17.65 2.37 0.35
C ASP A 51 16.66 2.98 -0.65
N ALA A 52 15.99 4.08 -0.29
CA ALA A 52 14.99 4.75 -1.13
C ALA A 52 15.43 6.20 -1.41
N VAL A 53 16.09 6.39 -2.56
CA VAL A 53 16.69 7.67 -2.96
C VAL A 53 16.28 8.06 -4.38
N ASP A 54 16.24 9.37 -4.64
CA ASP A 54 16.13 9.93 -5.98
C ASP A 54 17.42 9.64 -6.75
N PRO A 55 17.38 8.88 -7.86
CA PRO A 55 18.59 8.52 -8.60
C PRO A 55 19.25 9.72 -9.30
N ARG A 56 18.52 10.83 -9.50
CA ARG A 56 19.02 12.01 -10.21
C ARG A 56 19.79 12.96 -9.30
N ILE A 57 19.37 13.09 -8.03
CA ILE A 57 19.95 14.04 -7.07
C ILE A 57 20.55 13.38 -5.82
N GLY A 58 20.31 12.08 -5.60
CA GLY A 58 20.85 11.32 -4.47
C GLY A 58 20.15 11.57 -3.13
N GLU A 59 19.10 12.37 -3.10
CA GLU A 59 18.34 12.67 -1.87
C GLU A 59 17.40 11.51 -1.50
N ARG A 60 17.20 11.30 -0.19
CA ARG A 60 16.28 10.26 0.29
C ARG A 60 14.85 10.69 0.07
N TYR A 61 14.01 9.78 -0.42
CA TYR A 61 12.58 10.01 -0.46
C TYR A 61 12.01 10.15 0.95
N THR A 62 11.25 11.22 1.17
CA THR A 62 10.67 11.56 2.48
C THR A 62 9.23 11.08 2.64
N ASP A 63 8.66 10.54 1.58
CA ASP A 63 7.22 10.31 1.41
C ASP A 63 6.89 8.88 0.96
N VAL A 64 7.77 7.91 1.25
CA VAL A 64 7.56 6.50 0.87
C VAL A 64 6.44 5.87 1.70
N ILE A 65 5.46 5.28 1.02
CA ILE A 65 4.41 4.44 1.59
C ILE A 65 4.71 2.99 1.22
N VAL A 66 4.55 2.07 2.17
CA VAL A 66 4.73 0.64 1.98
C VAL A 66 3.39 -0.05 2.05
N PHE A 67 3.11 -0.91 1.07
CA PHE A 67 1.92 -1.77 1.02
C PHE A 67 2.35 -3.23 1.00
N TRP A 68 1.75 -4.05 1.85
CA TRP A 68 1.88 -5.50 1.68
C TRP A 68 1.14 -5.95 0.43
N VAL A 69 1.60 -7.05 -0.15
CA VAL A 69 0.92 -7.74 -1.25
C VAL A 69 0.86 -9.24 -0.96
N PRO A 70 -0.02 -10.02 -1.63
CA PRO A 70 -0.22 -11.42 -1.27
C PRO A 70 1.01 -12.30 -1.46
N SER A 71 1.84 -12.00 -2.47
CA SER A 71 3.06 -12.77 -2.77
C SER A 71 4.16 -11.93 -3.41
N GLU A 72 5.37 -12.50 -3.50
CA GLU A 72 6.44 -11.90 -4.29
C GLU A 72 6.15 -11.86 -5.79
N SER A 73 5.35 -12.80 -6.31
CA SER A 73 4.91 -12.75 -7.71
C SER A 73 4.01 -11.56 -7.98
N ASP A 74 3.09 -11.24 -7.06
CA ASP A 74 2.22 -10.07 -7.19
C ASP A 74 3.04 -8.78 -7.13
N LYS A 75 3.98 -8.72 -6.17
CA LYS A 75 4.96 -7.63 -6.11
C LYS A 75 5.68 -7.45 -7.45
N ARG A 76 6.20 -8.54 -8.03
CA ARG A 76 6.94 -8.48 -9.32
C ARG A 76 6.04 -7.97 -10.44
N ALA A 77 4.80 -8.47 -10.54
CA ALA A 77 3.86 -8.02 -11.55
C ALA A 77 3.60 -6.50 -11.47
N MET A 78 3.45 -5.96 -10.26
CA MET A 78 3.17 -4.53 -10.05
C MET A 78 4.37 -3.61 -10.30
N VAL A 79 5.61 -4.06 -10.05
CA VAL A 79 6.81 -3.21 -10.20
C VAL A 79 7.52 -3.35 -11.55
N GLN A 80 7.17 -4.37 -12.34
CA GLN A 80 7.78 -4.61 -13.65
C GLN A 80 7.17 -3.76 -14.77
N ASP A 81 5.93 -3.30 -14.59
CA ASP A 81 5.30 -2.38 -15.54
C ASP A 81 5.96 -0.99 -15.44
N ALA A 82 6.51 -0.50 -16.55
CA ALA A 82 7.15 0.81 -16.62
C ALA A 82 6.16 1.98 -16.42
N ALA A 83 4.86 1.76 -16.63
CA ALA A 83 3.82 2.75 -16.37
C ALA A 83 3.38 2.77 -14.89
N SER A 84 3.77 1.77 -14.11
CA SER A 84 3.43 1.66 -12.70
C SER A 84 4.25 2.64 -11.85
N PRO A 85 3.62 3.42 -10.95
CA PRO A 85 4.35 4.25 -10.00
C PRO A 85 4.88 3.44 -8.81
N PHE A 86 4.56 2.14 -8.73
CA PHE A 86 5.05 1.26 -7.69
C PHE A 86 6.50 0.85 -7.95
N PHE A 87 7.30 0.81 -6.89
CA PHE A 87 8.71 0.41 -6.97
C PHE A 87 9.10 -0.52 -5.83
N THR A 88 10.32 -1.02 -5.89
CA THR A 88 10.98 -1.76 -4.81
C THR A 88 12.44 -1.32 -4.69
N THR A 89 13.08 -1.70 -3.59
CA THR A 89 14.52 -1.50 -3.36
C THR A 89 15.13 -2.85 -2.97
N PRO A 90 16.46 -3.04 -3.08
CA PRO A 90 17.12 -4.27 -2.63
C PRO A 90 16.83 -4.65 -1.18
N HIS A 91 16.50 -3.67 -0.32
CA HIS A 91 16.09 -3.92 1.06
C HIS A 91 14.80 -4.76 1.18
N PHE A 92 13.96 -4.79 0.15
CA PHE A 92 12.71 -5.55 0.12
C PHE A 92 12.82 -6.81 -0.76
N ASP A 93 14.02 -7.25 -1.12
CA ASP A 93 14.22 -8.54 -1.79
C ASP A 93 13.79 -9.67 -0.85
N GLY A 94 12.99 -10.61 -1.35
CA GLY A 94 12.39 -11.66 -0.51
C GLY A 94 11.20 -11.17 0.37
N HIS A 95 10.81 -9.90 0.28
CA HIS A 95 9.74 -9.32 1.09
C HIS A 95 8.53 -8.92 0.23
N PRO A 96 7.31 -9.41 0.53
CA PRO A 96 6.10 -9.15 -0.25
C PRO A 96 5.53 -7.76 0.08
N SER A 97 6.25 -6.72 -0.32
CA SER A 97 5.77 -5.35 -0.26
C SER A 97 6.22 -4.54 -1.44
N ILE A 98 5.32 -3.66 -1.90
CA ILE A 98 5.57 -2.64 -2.89
C ILE A 98 5.69 -1.28 -2.19
N LEU A 99 6.39 -0.36 -2.86
CA LEU A 99 6.61 1.00 -2.39
C LEU A 99 5.93 1.97 -3.35
N LEU A 100 5.37 3.05 -2.83
CA LEU A 100 4.82 4.15 -3.62
C LEU A 100 5.24 5.46 -2.94
N ARG A 101 5.62 6.48 -3.70
CA ARG A 101 5.79 7.82 -3.13
C ARG A 101 4.43 8.49 -2.97
N ALA A 102 4.18 9.13 -1.84
CA ALA A 102 2.93 9.85 -1.59
C ALA A 102 2.67 10.93 -2.65
N SER A 103 3.74 11.59 -3.12
CA SER A 103 3.69 12.56 -4.23
C SER A 103 3.18 11.97 -5.56
N MET A 104 3.22 10.64 -5.74
CA MET A 104 2.82 9.93 -6.96
C MET A 104 1.50 9.16 -6.78
N VAL A 105 0.81 9.30 -5.64
CA VAL A 105 -0.51 8.65 -5.43
C VAL A 105 -1.53 9.13 -6.47
N GLY A 106 -1.39 10.36 -6.96
CA GLY A 106 -2.22 10.90 -8.04
C GLY A 106 -2.04 10.17 -9.38
N ASP A 107 -1.01 9.35 -9.56
CA ASP A 107 -0.76 8.64 -10.82
C ASP A 107 -1.61 7.38 -10.97
N ILE A 108 -2.14 6.85 -9.87
CA ILE A 108 -3.08 5.73 -9.87
C ILE A 108 -4.53 6.20 -9.72
N THR A 109 -5.46 5.37 -10.17
CA THR A 109 -6.89 5.63 -9.96
C THR A 109 -7.29 5.34 -8.51
N LEU A 110 -8.39 5.92 -8.04
CA LEU A 110 -8.96 5.52 -6.75
C LEU A 110 -9.26 4.01 -6.70
N GLN A 111 -9.78 3.45 -7.80
CA GLN A 111 -10.14 2.04 -7.86
C GLN A 111 -8.91 1.15 -7.65
N GLU A 112 -7.80 1.49 -8.31
CA GLU A 112 -6.52 0.79 -8.13
C GLU A 112 -6.02 0.93 -6.69
N LEU A 113 -6.11 2.11 -6.07
CA LEU A 113 -5.73 2.26 -4.67
C LEU A 113 -6.61 1.44 -3.72
N ILE A 114 -7.92 1.34 -3.99
CA ILE A 114 -8.85 0.49 -3.23
C ILE A 114 -8.36 -0.97 -3.26
N GLU A 115 -8.07 -1.49 -4.45
CA GLU A 115 -7.59 -2.86 -4.64
C GLU A 115 -6.28 -3.10 -3.90
N VAL A 116 -5.31 -2.18 -4.04
CA VAL A 116 -4.01 -2.29 -3.36
C VAL A 116 -4.14 -2.29 -1.83
N VAL A 117 -4.99 -1.44 -1.26
CA VAL A 117 -5.20 -1.41 0.20
C VAL A 117 -5.94 -2.67 0.68
N GLN A 118 -6.92 -3.16 -0.08
CA GLN A 118 -7.64 -4.39 0.24
C GLN A 118 -6.73 -5.61 0.20
N ASP A 119 -5.90 -5.75 -0.84
CA ASP A 119 -4.92 -6.81 -0.98
C ASP A 119 -3.88 -6.77 0.13
N ALA A 120 -3.41 -5.57 0.50
CA ALA A 120 -2.51 -5.40 1.62
C ALA A 120 -3.12 -5.90 2.92
N TRP A 121 -4.38 -5.56 3.21
CA TRP A 121 -5.08 -6.04 4.39
C TRP A 121 -5.30 -7.56 4.35
N LEU A 122 -5.73 -8.10 3.21
CA LEU A 122 -5.93 -9.54 2.99
C LEU A 122 -4.65 -10.34 3.22
N ALA A 123 -3.50 -9.81 2.80
CA ALA A 123 -2.19 -10.43 3.01
C ALA A 123 -1.79 -10.53 4.50
N ARG A 124 -2.51 -9.86 5.41
CA ARG A 124 -2.13 -9.73 6.83
C ARG A 124 -3.13 -10.30 7.81
N VAL A 125 -4.39 -10.46 7.41
CA VAL A 125 -5.41 -11.12 8.24
C VAL A 125 -5.28 -12.64 8.25
N SER A 126 -6.04 -13.31 9.13
CA SER A 126 -6.13 -14.77 9.15
C SER A 126 -6.95 -15.28 7.96
N PRO A 127 -6.75 -16.55 7.53
CA PRO A 127 -7.54 -17.14 6.44
C PRO A 127 -9.05 -17.09 6.70
N THR A 128 -9.48 -17.27 7.94
CA THR A 128 -10.90 -17.19 8.33
C THR A 128 -11.48 -15.80 8.07
N TRP A 129 -10.73 -14.75 8.41
CA TRP A 129 -11.19 -13.37 8.21
C TRP A 129 -11.15 -12.95 6.75
N ALA A 130 -10.13 -13.38 6.01
CA ALA A 130 -10.07 -13.18 4.57
C ALA A 130 -11.30 -13.82 3.88
N ALA A 131 -11.60 -15.08 4.20
CA ALA A 131 -12.75 -15.78 3.64
C ALA A 131 -14.09 -15.09 3.97
N ALA A 132 -14.27 -14.65 5.22
CA ALA A 132 -15.48 -13.94 5.64
C ALA A 132 -15.65 -12.61 4.90
N TRP A 133 -14.58 -11.84 4.72
CA TRP A 133 -14.64 -10.57 4.01
C TRP A 133 -14.91 -10.74 2.51
N LEU A 134 -14.22 -11.68 1.86
CA LEU A 134 -14.43 -12.00 0.43
C LEU A 134 -15.86 -12.49 0.17
N ASP A 135 -16.45 -13.25 1.09
CA ASP A 135 -17.84 -13.69 0.97
C ASP A 135 -18.81 -12.52 1.05
N GLY A 136 -18.54 -11.52 1.90
CA GLY A 136 -19.31 -10.28 1.97
C GLY A 136 -19.23 -9.47 0.66
N GLN A 137 -18.05 -9.36 0.06
CA GLN A 137 -17.85 -8.63 -1.19
C GLN A 137 -18.62 -9.24 -2.38
N ARG A 138 -18.74 -10.58 -2.44
CA ARG A 138 -19.50 -11.27 -3.53
C ARG A 138 -21.02 -11.09 -3.45
N ARG A 139 -21.54 -10.66 -2.29
CA ARG A 139 -22.97 -10.51 -2.04
C ARG A 139 -23.47 -9.07 -2.26
N THR A 140 -22.56 -8.15 -2.60
CA THR A 140 -22.84 -6.72 -2.82
C THR A 140 -22.71 -6.42 -4.31
#